data_AF-A0A9W6I7Z3-F1
#
_entry.id   AF-A0A9W6I7Z3-F1
#
_cell.length_a   1.000
_cell.length_b   1.000
_cell.length_c   1.000
_cell.angle_alpha   90.00
_cell.angle_beta   90.00
_cell.angle_gamma   90.00
#
_symmetry.space_group_name_H-M   'P 1'
#
loop_
_entity.id
_entity.type
_entity.pdbx_description
1 polymer ?
#
loop_
_entity_poly.entity_id
_entity_poly.type
_entity_poly.pdbx_seq_one_letter_code
_entity_poly.pdbx_strand_id
1 'polypeptide(L)'
;MNDHGTRFSPTERSSGERLRRRAGNLAAGAAGAAMLVIVLVAVMWAVEVADYVLPGDFDAYGIRSWNVEGLGGIFLAPFLHAGFGHLMANSLPLLILGFLAALRGLGKFLLASLIIIVVSGLGVWFTSSPYMVTVGASGLVFGYFGFVLARGLFDRRVLDIVIGVGVAAAYYSIIWGVLPGEAGISWQGHLFGLVGGVVAAWFLRRRRSQAPAY
;
A
#
# COMPACT_ATOMS: atom_id res chain seq x y z
N MET A 1 -46.52 -11.86 44.60
CA MET A 1 -45.07 -11.58 44.46
C MET A 1 -44.73 -11.98 43.03
N ASN A 2 -44.92 -11.06 42.09
CA ASN A 2 -44.87 -11.36 40.66
C ASN A 2 -43.45 -11.09 40.17
N ASP A 3 -42.73 -12.16 39.87
CA ASP A 3 -41.41 -12.10 39.24
C ASP A 3 -41.61 -11.97 37.72
N HIS A 4 -41.62 -10.73 37.21
CA HIS A 4 -41.56 -10.44 35.79
C HIS A 4 -40.12 -10.61 35.29
N GLY A 5 -39.66 -11.86 35.24
CA GLY A 5 -38.43 -12.24 34.55
C GLY A 5 -38.59 -11.96 33.05
N THR A 6 -37.93 -10.91 32.57
CA THR A 6 -37.76 -10.58 31.16
C THR A 6 -37.00 -11.70 30.44
N ARG A 7 -37.73 -12.73 29.98
CA ARG A 7 -37.21 -13.76 29.07
C ARG A 7 -36.94 -13.12 27.71
N PHE A 8 -35.71 -12.66 27.50
CA PHE A 8 -35.20 -12.36 26.17
C PHE A 8 -35.37 -13.57 25.26
N SER A 9 -35.91 -13.34 24.07
CA SER A 9 -36.22 -14.40 23.11
C SER A 9 -34.91 -15.06 22.59
N PRO A 10 -34.90 -16.37 22.27
CA PRO A 10 -33.71 -17.07 21.76
C PRO A 10 -33.05 -16.42 20.52
N THR A 11 -33.82 -15.68 19.74
CA THR A 11 -33.37 -14.97 18.53
C THR A 11 -32.52 -13.74 18.84
N GLU A 12 -32.80 -13.01 19.92
CA GLU A 12 -32.05 -11.80 20.32
C GLU A 12 -30.65 -12.14 20.84
N ARG A 13 -30.51 -13.22 21.63
CA ARG A 13 -29.18 -13.73 22.06
C ARG A 13 -28.29 -14.07 20.87
N SER A 14 -28.85 -14.70 19.83
CA SER A 14 -28.11 -15.07 18.62
C SER A 14 -27.67 -13.86 17.78
N SER A 15 -28.45 -12.77 17.78
CA SER A 15 -28.12 -11.53 17.05
C SER A 15 -27.00 -10.76 17.73
N GLY A 16 -27.01 -10.66 19.06
CA GLY A 16 -25.93 -10.03 19.83
C GLY A 16 -24.59 -10.74 19.68
N GLU A 17 -24.59 -12.08 19.71
CA GLU A 17 -23.38 -12.87 19.47
C GLU A 17 -22.84 -12.72 18.04
N ARG A 18 -23.72 -12.71 17.03
CA ARG A 18 -23.32 -12.46 15.63
C ARG A 18 -22.65 -11.10 15.45
N LEU A 19 -23.21 -10.04 16.07
CA LEU A 19 -22.64 -8.69 16.02
C LEU A 19 -21.27 -8.64 16.71
N ARG A 20 -21.15 -9.22 17.91
CA ARG A 20 -19.88 -9.31 18.65
C ARG A 20 -18.81 -10.08 17.87
N ARG A 21 -19.15 -11.22 17.28
CA ARG A 21 -18.24 -12.01 16.42
C ARG A 21 -17.80 -11.22 15.20
N ARG A 22 -18.73 -10.53 14.53
CA ARG A 22 -18.39 -9.69 13.36
C ARG A 22 -17.47 -8.53 13.74
N ALA A 23 -17.74 -7.85 14.86
CA ALA A 23 -16.87 -6.79 15.37
C ALA A 23 -15.48 -7.32 15.74
N GLY A 24 -15.40 -8.47 16.42
CA GLY A 24 -14.14 -9.14 16.75
C GLY A 24 -13.33 -9.51 15.51
N ASN A 25 -13.97 -10.07 14.47
CA ASN A 25 -13.30 -10.40 13.22
C ASN A 25 -12.79 -9.17 12.47
N LEU A 26 -13.54 -8.06 12.49
CA LEU A 26 -13.11 -6.80 11.88
C LEU A 26 -11.92 -6.20 12.63
N ALA A 27 -11.95 -6.19 13.96
CA ALA A 27 -10.86 -5.68 14.79
C ALA A 27 -9.59 -6.52 14.61
N ALA A 28 -9.71 -7.85 14.61
CA ALA A 28 -8.58 -8.75 14.35
C ALA A 28 -7.98 -8.54 12.95
N GLY A 29 -8.84 -8.37 11.92
CA GLY A 29 -8.39 -8.07 10.57
C GLY A 29 -7.65 -6.73 10.46
N ALA A 30 -8.15 -5.69 11.13
CA ALA A 30 -7.49 -4.39 11.19
C ALA A 30 -6.16 -4.46 11.95
N ALA A 31 -6.10 -5.16 13.09
CA ALA A 31 -4.86 -5.36 13.84
C ALA A 31 -3.81 -6.10 13.01
N GLY A 32 -4.22 -7.15 12.28
CA GLY A 32 -3.34 -7.87 11.36
C GLY A 32 -2.82 -6.98 10.22
N ALA A 33 -3.67 -6.14 9.65
CA ALA A 33 -3.27 -5.17 8.61
C ALA A 33 -2.27 -4.14 9.15
N ALA A 34 -2.51 -3.61 10.36
CA ALA A 34 -1.60 -2.67 11.00
C ALA A 34 -0.24 -3.32 11.29
N MET A 35 -0.25 -4.52 11.90
CA MET A 35 0.97 -5.28 12.20
C MET A 35 1.79 -5.54 10.93
N LEU A 36 1.14 -5.94 9.84
CA LEU A 36 1.81 -6.19 8.56
C LEU A 36 2.60 -4.97 8.06
N VAL A 37 1.98 -3.79 8.10
CA VAL A 37 2.59 -2.57 7.58
C VAL A 37 3.65 -2.02 8.54
N ILE A 38 3.43 -2.16 9.85
CA ILE A 38 4.44 -1.83 10.87
C ILE A 38 5.69 -2.70 10.67
N VAL A 39 5.52 -4.01 10.48
CA VAL A 39 6.65 -4.92 10.21
C VAL A 39 7.35 -4.54 8.91
N LEU A 40 6.61 -4.22 7.86
CA LEU A 40 7.18 -3.77 6.58
C LEU A 40 8.08 -2.53 6.77
N VAL A 41 7.59 -1.50 7.46
CA VAL A 41 8.34 -0.29 7.75
C VAL A 41 9.52 -0.59 8.68
N ALA A 42 9.34 -1.43 9.70
CA ALA A 42 10.42 -1.84 10.60
C ALA A 42 11.56 -2.58 9.86
N VAL A 43 11.24 -3.40 8.85
CA VAL A 43 12.24 -4.02 7.99
C VAL A 43 13.02 -2.96 7.20
N MET A 44 12.36 -1.94 6.64
CA MET A 44 13.05 -0.84 5.94
C MET A 44 14.00 -0.08 6.88
N TRP A 45 13.57 0.19 8.12
CA TRP A 45 14.45 0.79 9.14
C TRP A 45 15.62 -0.11 9.52
N ALA A 46 15.39 -1.42 9.65
CA ALA A 46 16.48 -2.35 9.93
C ALA A 46 17.50 -2.40 8.79
N VAL A 47 17.05 -2.35 7.53
CA VAL A 47 17.91 -2.30 6.34
C VAL A 47 18.72 -1.00 6.31
N GLU A 48 18.08 0.15 6.55
CA GLU A 48 18.77 1.45 6.58
C GLU A 48 19.81 1.54 7.70
N VAL A 49 19.48 1.03 8.90
CA VAL A 49 20.44 0.95 10.01
C VAL A 49 21.60 0.03 9.63
N ALA A 50 21.33 -1.10 8.98
CA ALA A 50 22.37 -2.02 8.53
C ALA A 50 23.30 -1.36 7.49
N ASP A 51 22.74 -0.65 6.52
CA ASP A 51 23.52 0.10 5.52
C ASP A 51 24.40 1.18 6.17
N TYR A 52 23.88 1.88 7.18
CA TYR A 52 24.63 2.90 7.91
C TYR A 52 25.81 2.36 8.73
N VAL A 53 25.70 1.14 9.28
CA VAL A 53 26.72 0.59 10.22
C VAL A 53 27.67 -0.43 9.60
N LEU A 54 27.26 -1.11 8.53
CA LEU A 54 28.07 -2.14 7.88
C LEU A 54 28.96 -1.54 6.79
N PRO A 55 30.13 -2.15 6.51
CA PRO A 55 30.90 -1.77 5.34
C PRO A 55 30.15 -2.18 4.07
N GLY A 56 29.78 -1.21 3.24
CA GLY A 56 29.06 -1.45 1.99
C GLY A 56 28.33 -0.21 1.49
N ASP A 57 27.62 -0.39 0.38
CA ASP A 57 26.63 0.54 -0.15
C ASP A 57 25.45 -0.32 -0.62
N PHE A 58 24.41 -0.41 0.21
CA PHE A 58 23.24 -1.21 -0.10
C PHE A 58 22.39 -0.52 -1.18
N ASP A 59 22.43 0.81 -1.26
CA ASP A 59 21.73 1.58 -2.28
C ASP A 59 22.20 1.24 -3.70
N ALA A 60 23.44 0.76 -3.86
CA ALA A 60 23.96 0.25 -5.13
C ALA A 60 23.14 -0.91 -5.73
N TYR A 61 22.34 -1.63 -4.92
CA TYR A 61 21.40 -2.67 -5.35
C TYR A 61 20.02 -2.15 -5.76
N GLY A 62 19.83 -0.83 -5.79
CA GLY A 62 18.64 -0.17 -6.31
C GLY A 62 18.38 -0.43 -7.79
N ILE A 63 17.31 0.15 -8.32
CA ILE A 63 16.98 0.04 -9.74
C ILE A 63 18.04 0.78 -10.54
N ARG A 64 18.83 0.05 -11.34
CA ARG A 64 19.77 0.63 -12.30
C ARG A 64 19.11 0.68 -13.68
N SER A 65 18.71 1.89 -14.09
CA SER A 65 18.00 2.10 -15.36
C SER A 65 18.84 1.64 -16.57
N TRP A 66 18.15 1.07 -17.56
CA TRP A 66 18.74 0.58 -18.81
C TRP A 66 19.82 -0.51 -18.66
N ASN A 67 19.99 -1.09 -17.49
CA ASN A 67 20.92 -2.18 -17.22
C ASN A 67 20.15 -3.45 -16.84
N VAL A 68 20.35 -4.53 -17.61
CA VAL A 68 19.63 -5.81 -17.42
C VAL A 68 20.03 -6.50 -16.13
N GLU A 69 21.30 -6.42 -15.73
CA GLU A 69 21.79 -6.97 -14.46
C GLU A 69 21.16 -6.26 -13.26
N GLY A 70 20.76 -4.99 -13.43
CA GLY A 70 20.06 -4.18 -12.44
C GLY A 70 18.56 -4.43 -12.27
N LEU A 71 17.96 -5.37 -13.02
CA LEU A 71 16.53 -5.66 -12.93
C LEU A 71 16.11 -6.21 -11.55
N GLY A 72 17.01 -6.90 -10.86
CA GLY A 72 16.78 -7.35 -9.48
C GLY A 72 16.46 -6.20 -8.53
N GLY A 73 17.03 -5.01 -8.81
CA GLY A 73 16.79 -3.79 -8.05
C GLY A 73 15.32 -3.35 -8.03
N ILE A 74 14.49 -3.78 -8.99
CA ILE A 74 13.04 -3.51 -8.97
C ILE A 74 12.40 -3.99 -7.67
N PHE A 75 12.78 -5.18 -7.19
CA PHE A 75 12.20 -5.78 -5.99
C PHE A 75 12.88 -5.31 -4.70
N LEU A 76 14.14 -4.88 -4.79
CA LEU A 76 14.95 -4.46 -3.63
C LEU A 76 14.80 -2.98 -3.31
N ALA A 77 14.70 -2.13 -4.33
CA ALA A 77 14.66 -0.67 -4.19
C ALA A 77 13.63 -0.15 -3.18
N PRO A 78 12.41 -0.73 -3.03
CA PRO A 78 11.47 -0.27 -2.00
C PRO A 78 11.99 -0.40 -0.56
N PHE A 79 12.99 -1.23 -0.32
CA PHE A 79 13.57 -1.47 1.01
C PHE A 79 14.87 -0.69 1.26
N LEU A 80 15.47 -0.15 0.20
CA LEU A 80 16.70 0.64 0.21
C LEU A 80 16.36 2.13 0.25
N HIS A 81 17.13 2.95 0.95
CA HIS A 81 16.86 4.38 1.06
C HIS A 81 18.17 5.17 1.11
N ALA A 82 18.22 6.27 0.35
CA ALA A 82 19.31 7.23 0.40
C ALA A 82 19.27 8.10 1.68
N GLY A 83 19.45 7.48 2.83
CA GLY A 83 19.52 8.12 4.14
C GLY A 83 18.22 8.11 4.94
N PHE A 84 18.37 8.21 6.27
CA PHE A 84 17.26 8.26 7.23
C PHE A 84 16.20 9.32 6.93
N GLY A 85 16.57 10.49 6.40
CA GLY A 85 15.61 11.53 6.02
C GLY A 85 14.64 11.06 4.93
N HIS A 86 15.16 10.34 3.93
CA HIS A 86 14.36 9.75 2.86
C HIS A 86 13.45 8.63 3.41
N LEU A 87 13.95 7.77 4.28
CA LEU A 87 13.14 6.74 4.94
C LEU A 87 12.03 7.33 5.83
N MET A 88 12.35 8.37 6.61
CA MET A 88 11.38 9.06 7.47
C MET A 88 10.24 9.67 6.65
N ALA A 89 10.56 10.29 5.51
CA ALA A 89 9.57 10.87 4.61
C ALA A 89 8.59 9.82 4.05
N ASN A 90 9.03 8.58 3.85
CA ASN A 90 8.18 7.48 3.38
C ASN A 90 7.40 6.78 4.51
N SER A 91 7.92 6.77 5.73
CA SER A 91 7.38 5.96 6.84
C SER A 91 5.92 6.28 7.17
N LEU A 92 5.57 7.54 7.39
CA LEU A 92 4.20 7.91 7.76
C LEU A 92 3.18 7.67 6.63
N PRO A 93 3.43 8.09 5.37
CA PRO A 93 2.57 7.73 4.24
C PRO A 93 2.41 6.22 4.06
N LEU A 94 3.49 5.43 4.19
CA LEU A 94 3.41 3.97 4.12
C LEU A 94 2.54 3.37 5.22
N LEU A 95 2.71 3.83 6.46
CA LEU A 95 1.90 3.34 7.59
C LEU A 95 0.41 3.57 7.34
N ILE A 96 0.04 4.75 6.85
CA ILE A 96 -1.38 5.11 6.63
C ILE A 96 -1.93 4.45 5.36
N LEU A 97 -1.29 4.66 4.21
CA LEU A 97 -1.81 4.19 2.92
C LEU A 97 -1.64 2.67 2.77
N GLY A 98 -0.51 2.14 3.23
CA GLY A 98 -0.29 0.70 3.31
C GLY A 98 -1.32 0.01 4.18
N PHE A 99 -1.68 0.60 5.33
CA PHE A 99 -2.75 0.06 6.20
C PHE A 99 -4.10 0.03 5.46
N LEU A 100 -4.49 1.14 4.81
CA LEU A 100 -5.75 1.22 4.05
C LEU A 100 -5.79 0.23 2.88
N ALA A 101 -4.65 -0.05 2.26
CA ALA A 101 -4.51 -1.11 1.26
C ALA A 101 -4.64 -2.51 1.91
N ALA A 102 -3.97 -2.74 3.04
CA ALA A 102 -3.94 -4.00 3.78
C ALA A 102 -5.29 -4.42 4.39
N LEU A 103 -6.19 -3.46 4.65
CA LEU A 103 -7.58 -3.72 5.06
C LEU A 103 -8.37 -4.60 4.07
N ARG A 104 -7.87 -4.83 2.85
CA ARG A 104 -8.47 -5.77 1.88
C ARG A 104 -8.04 -7.22 2.06
N GLY A 105 -7.17 -7.49 3.03
CA GLY A 105 -6.63 -8.81 3.33
C GLY A 105 -5.25 -9.02 2.71
N LEU A 106 -4.47 -9.88 3.37
CA LEU A 106 -3.06 -10.13 3.08
C LEU A 106 -2.79 -10.43 1.60
N GLY A 107 -3.53 -11.38 1.00
CA GLY A 107 -3.29 -11.77 -0.39
C GLY A 107 -3.51 -10.62 -1.39
N LYS A 108 -4.51 -9.77 -1.19
CA LYS A 108 -4.76 -8.60 -2.04
C LYS A 108 -3.71 -7.53 -1.84
N PHE A 109 -3.26 -7.32 -0.60
CA PHE A 109 -2.18 -6.40 -0.29
C PHE A 109 -0.89 -6.82 -0.99
N LEU A 110 -0.42 -8.05 -0.77
CA LEU A 110 0.82 -8.54 -1.37
C LEU A 110 0.80 -8.48 -2.90
N LEU A 111 -0.32 -8.86 -3.52
CA LEU A 111 -0.46 -8.79 -4.97
C LEU A 111 -0.53 -7.33 -5.49
N ALA A 112 -1.21 -6.42 -4.77
CA ALA A 112 -1.18 -5.00 -5.11
C ALA A 112 0.23 -4.42 -4.99
N SER A 113 0.95 -4.70 -3.90
CA SER A 113 2.34 -4.30 -3.70
C SER A 113 3.23 -4.82 -4.82
N LEU A 114 3.10 -6.09 -5.21
CA LEU A 114 3.86 -6.67 -6.30
C LEU A 114 3.59 -5.97 -7.64
N ILE A 115 2.32 -5.71 -7.97
CA ILE A 115 1.96 -4.97 -9.18
C ILE A 115 2.58 -3.57 -9.16
N ILE A 116 2.47 -2.86 -8.03
CA ILE A 116 3.04 -1.51 -7.89
C ILE A 116 4.56 -1.55 -8.04
N ILE A 117 5.24 -2.49 -7.37
CA ILE A 117 6.70 -2.67 -7.43
C ILE A 117 7.14 -2.88 -8.87
N VAL A 118 6.48 -3.79 -9.60
CA VAL A 118 6.83 -4.10 -10.98
C VAL A 118 6.55 -2.91 -11.91
N VAL A 119 5.37 -2.31 -11.83
CA VAL A 119 4.99 -1.20 -12.72
C VAL A 119 5.84 0.05 -12.45
N SER A 120 6.02 0.41 -11.18
CA SER A 120 6.88 1.51 -10.77
C SER A 120 8.33 1.27 -11.17
N GLY A 121 8.86 0.07 -10.87
CA GLY A 121 10.25 -0.26 -11.12
C GLY A 121 10.59 -0.33 -12.61
N LEU A 122 9.71 -0.92 -13.43
CA LEU A 122 9.87 -0.90 -14.89
C LEU A 122 9.74 0.52 -15.44
N GLY A 123 8.81 1.32 -14.92
CA GLY A 123 8.68 2.73 -15.24
C GLY A 123 10.00 3.49 -15.04
N VAL A 124 10.58 3.39 -13.84
CA VAL A 124 11.90 3.95 -13.53
C VAL A 124 12.98 3.39 -14.45
N TRP A 125 13.01 2.07 -14.66
CA TRP A 125 14.04 1.42 -15.46
C TRP A 125 14.09 1.91 -16.91
N PHE A 126 12.92 2.14 -17.53
CA PHE A 126 12.77 2.60 -18.92
C PHE A 126 12.82 4.12 -19.10
N THR A 127 12.57 4.92 -18.06
CA THR A 127 12.35 6.38 -18.23
C THR A 127 13.30 7.26 -17.46
N SER A 128 14.06 6.71 -16.50
CA SER A 128 15.19 7.43 -15.90
C SER A 128 16.38 7.49 -16.86
N SER A 129 17.24 8.49 -16.65
CA SER A 129 18.52 8.61 -17.36
C SER A 129 19.34 7.32 -17.26
N PRO A 130 20.06 6.87 -18.31
CA PRO A 130 20.83 5.63 -18.30
C PRO A 130 21.78 5.48 -17.10
N TYR A 131 21.82 4.27 -16.53
CA TYR A 131 22.66 3.88 -15.40
C TYR A 131 22.42 4.62 -14.08
N MET A 132 21.36 5.44 -13.99
CA MET A 132 20.94 6.05 -12.74
C MET A 132 20.42 4.97 -11.78
N VAL A 133 20.87 5.02 -10.53
CA VAL A 133 20.38 4.17 -9.45
C VAL A 133 19.23 4.87 -8.74
N THR A 134 18.12 4.18 -8.54
CA THR A 134 16.95 4.67 -7.80
C THR A 134 16.58 3.71 -6.68
N VAL A 135 16.42 4.25 -5.48
CA VAL A 135 15.99 3.56 -4.27
C VAL A 135 14.81 4.30 -3.63
N GLY A 136 14.15 3.66 -2.67
CA GLY A 136 13.10 4.27 -1.86
C GLY A 136 11.73 3.62 -2.07
N ALA A 137 10.95 3.63 -0.99
CA ALA A 137 9.60 3.09 -0.96
C ALA A 137 8.53 4.03 -1.57
N SER A 138 8.91 5.20 -2.08
CA SER A 138 7.94 6.20 -2.54
C SER A 138 7.07 5.70 -3.71
N GLY A 139 7.59 4.82 -4.58
CA GLY A 139 6.78 4.14 -5.59
C GLY A 139 5.61 3.34 -4.97
N LEU A 140 5.82 2.69 -3.83
CA LEU A 140 4.76 2.03 -3.05
C LEU A 140 3.80 3.05 -2.44
N VAL A 141 4.30 4.17 -1.91
CA VAL A 141 3.45 5.24 -1.35
C VAL A 141 2.47 5.76 -2.40
N PHE A 142 2.97 6.15 -3.57
CA PHE A 142 2.15 6.64 -4.67
C PHE A 142 1.23 5.55 -5.23
N GLY A 143 1.69 4.30 -5.27
CA GLY A 143 0.85 3.18 -5.68
C GLY A 143 -0.28 2.87 -4.69
N TYR A 144 -0.05 2.93 -3.38
CA TYR A 144 -1.14 2.76 -2.41
C TYR A 144 -2.10 3.94 -2.45
N PHE A 145 -1.60 5.16 -2.65
CA PHE A 145 -2.44 6.33 -2.89
C PHE A 145 -3.36 6.10 -4.10
N GLY A 146 -2.79 5.77 -5.27
CA GLY A 146 -3.55 5.46 -6.48
C GLY A 146 -4.52 4.29 -6.30
N PHE A 147 -4.09 3.23 -5.61
CA PHE A 147 -4.91 2.06 -5.33
C PHE A 147 -6.14 2.41 -4.49
N VAL A 148 -5.96 3.17 -3.41
CA VAL A 148 -7.07 3.58 -2.53
C VAL A 148 -8.06 4.48 -3.26
N LEU A 149 -7.58 5.45 -4.06
CA LEU A 149 -8.44 6.32 -4.86
C LEU A 149 -9.24 5.55 -5.91
N ALA A 150 -8.58 4.76 -6.75
CA ALA A 150 -9.24 4.04 -7.84
C ALA A 150 -10.21 2.96 -7.33
N ARG A 151 -9.93 2.38 -6.16
CA ARG A 151 -10.81 1.36 -5.56
C ARG A 151 -12.21 1.88 -5.27
N GLY A 152 -12.34 3.11 -4.77
CA GLY A 152 -13.65 3.74 -4.54
C GLY A 152 -14.48 3.79 -5.84
N LEU A 153 -13.82 4.12 -6.94
CA LEU A 153 -14.43 4.20 -8.27
C LEU A 153 -14.79 2.82 -8.84
N PHE A 154 -13.91 1.82 -8.71
CA PHE A 154 -14.12 0.49 -9.30
C PHE A 154 -15.09 -0.39 -8.51
N ASP A 155 -14.97 -0.42 -7.17
CA ASP A 155 -15.83 -1.27 -6.34
C ASP A 155 -17.20 -0.62 -6.07
N ARG A 156 -17.38 0.66 -6.40
CA ARG A 156 -18.63 1.45 -6.25
C ARG A 156 -19.26 1.36 -4.85
N ARG A 157 -18.42 1.29 -3.82
CA ARG A 157 -18.83 1.26 -2.41
C ARG A 157 -18.67 2.64 -1.80
N VAL A 158 -19.74 3.17 -1.23
CA VAL A 158 -19.76 4.51 -0.61
C VAL A 158 -18.61 4.68 0.39
N LEU A 159 -18.38 3.70 1.27
CA LEU A 159 -17.28 3.77 2.23
C LEU A 159 -15.92 3.87 1.56
N ASP A 160 -15.68 3.13 0.47
CA ASP A 160 -14.40 3.20 -0.26
C ASP A 160 -14.23 4.54 -0.99
N ILE A 161 -15.34 5.13 -1.46
CA ILE A 161 -15.33 6.48 -2.05
C ILE A 161 -15.01 7.54 -1.00
N VAL A 162 -15.66 7.48 0.17
CA VAL A 162 -15.42 8.43 1.28
C VAL A 162 -13.97 8.33 1.76
N ILE A 163 -13.45 7.10 1.93
CA ILE A 163 -12.03 6.90 2.27
C ILE A 163 -11.13 7.49 1.18
N GLY A 164 -11.43 7.23 -0.09
CA GLY A 164 -10.68 7.78 -1.22
C GLY A 164 -10.66 9.32 -1.22
N VAL A 165 -11.81 9.97 -1.04
CA VAL A 165 -11.90 11.43 -0.96
C VAL A 165 -11.13 11.97 0.25
N GLY A 166 -11.23 11.32 1.41
CA GLY A 166 -10.48 11.71 2.61
C GLY A 166 -8.96 11.61 2.39
N VAL A 167 -8.50 10.53 1.75
CA VAL A 167 -7.09 10.35 1.37
C VAL A 167 -6.65 11.40 0.35
N ALA A 168 -7.46 11.66 -0.68
CA ALA A 168 -7.17 12.69 -1.68
C ALA A 168 -7.02 14.08 -1.04
N ALA A 169 -7.87 14.42 -0.07
CA ALA A 169 -7.78 15.69 0.64
C ALA A 169 -6.57 15.74 1.59
N ALA A 170 -6.31 14.69 2.35
CA ALA A 170 -5.19 14.64 3.30
C ALA A 170 -3.81 14.62 2.62
N TYR A 171 -3.72 14.01 1.43
CA TYR A 171 -2.48 13.83 0.68
C TYR A 171 -2.49 14.58 -0.65
N TYR A 172 -3.30 15.64 -0.80
CA TYR A 172 -3.43 16.33 -2.09
C TYR A 172 -2.08 16.82 -2.62
N SER A 173 -1.16 17.24 -1.73
CA SER A 173 0.16 17.74 -2.09
C SER A 173 1.05 16.69 -2.74
N ILE A 174 0.85 15.40 -2.45
CA ILE A 174 1.67 14.32 -3.00
C ILE A 174 1.56 14.24 -4.52
N ILE A 175 0.42 14.68 -5.09
CA ILE A 175 0.19 14.60 -6.53
C ILE A 175 1.23 15.39 -7.33
N TRP A 176 1.79 16.46 -6.76
CA TRP A 176 2.81 17.27 -7.42
C TRP A 176 4.14 16.53 -7.55
N GLY A 177 4.38 15.53 -6.69
CA GLY A 177 5.59 14.70 -6.76
C GLY A 177 5.66 13.79 -7.98
N VAL A 178 4.59 13.65 -8.78
CA VAL A 178 4.64 12.93 -10.07
C VAL A 178 5.23 13.77 -11.20
N LEU A 179 5.54 15.04 -10.95
CA LEU A 179 6.13 15.95 -11.93
C LEU A 179 7.63 16.10 -11.67
N PRO A 180 8.45 16.34 -12.72
CA PRO A 180 9.84 16.69 -12.54
C PRO A 180 9.96 18.02 -11.78
N GLY A 181 10.87 18.10 -10.80
CA GLY A 181 11.09 19.36 -10.09
C GLY A 181 12.07 19.32 -8.93
N GLU A 182 12.25 18.15 -8.30
CA GLU A 182 13.11 18.03 -7.11
C GLU A 182 14.30 17.11 -7.39
N ALA A 183 15.51 17.65 -7.24
CA ALA A 183 16.75 16.90 -7.48
C ALA A 183 16.90 15.76 -6.48
N GLY A 184 17.31 14.59 -6.96
CA GLY A 184 17.46 13.38 -6.13
C GLY A 184 16.15 12.61 -5.88
N ILE A 185 15.00 13.11 -6.36
CA ILE A 185 13.71 12.43 -6.24
C ILE A 185 13.26 11.88 -7.60
N SER A 186 12.88 10.60 -7.61
CA SER A 186 12.38 9.94 -8.82
C SER A 186 10.89 10.21 -9.03
N TRP A 187 10.57 11.29 -9.74
CA TRP A 187 9.20 11.56 -10.17
C TRP A 187 8.65 10.45 -11.08
N GLN A 188 9.52 9.74 -11.81
CA GLN A 188 9.15 8.56 -12.59
C GLN A 188 8.64 7.44 -11.66
N GLY A 189 9.34 7.17 -10.55
CA GLY A 189 8.88 6.23 -9.54
C GLY A 189 7.53 6.61 -8.96
N HIS A 190 7.30 7.90 -8.72
CA HIS A 190 6.02 8.41 -8.24
C HIS A 190 4.88 8.24 -9.27
N LEU A 191 5.12 8.64 -10.51
CA LEU A 191 4.14 8.54 -11.60
C LEU A 191 3.77 7.08 -11.87
N PHE A 192 4.77 6.21 -12.08
CA PHE A 192 4.53 4.81 -12.41
C PHE A 192 4.07 4.01 -11.18
N GLY A 193 4.43 4.44 -9.96
CA GLY A 193 3.80 3.97 -8.73
C GLY A 193 2.30 4.23 -8.73
N LEU A 194 1.88 5.49 -8.95
CA LEU A 194 0.46 5.87 -9.04
C LEU A 194 -0.29 5.03 -10.09
N VAL A 195 0.28 4.90 -11.29
CA VAL A 195 -0.26 4.05 -12.37
C VAL A 195 -0.38 2.59 -11.91
N GLY A 196 0.66 2.04 -11.29
CA GLY A 196 0.66 0.69 -10.74
C GLY A 196 -0.45 0.48 -9.71
N GLY A 197 -0.72 1.49 -8.87
CA GLY A 197 -1.83 1.51 -7.92
C GLY A 197 -3.19 1.39 -8.60
N VAL A 198 -3.43 2.19 -9.64
CA VAL A 198 -4.67 2.15 -10.42
C VAL A 198 -4.82 0.80 -11.13
N VAL A 199 -3.74 0.28 -11.73
CA VAL A 199 -3.71 -1.04 -12.37
C VAL A 199 -4.05 -2.14 -11.36
N ALA A 200 -3.43 -2.12 -10.18
CA ALA A 200 -3.71 -3.06 -9.10
C ALA A 200 -5.18 -2.99 -8.65
N ALA A 201 -5.73 -1.79 -8.49
CA ALA A 201 -7.13 -1.59 -8.09
C ALA A 201 -8.09 -2.14 -9.15
N TRP A 202 -7.80 -1.91 -10.43
CA TRP A 202 -8.58 -2.46 -11.53
C TRP A 202 -8.49 -3.98 -11.56
N PHE A 203 -7.29 -4.56 -11.45
CA PHE A 203 -7.07 -6.00 -11.52
C PHE A 203 -7.75 -6.75 -10.36
N LEU A 204 -7.68 -6.18 -9.14
CA LEU A 204 -8.19 -6.78 -7.91
C LEU A 204 -9.65 -6.39 -7.59
N ARG A 205 -10.31 -5.66 -8.50
CA ARG A 205 -11.70 -5.22 -8.34
C ARG A 205 -12.62 -6.41 -8.11
N ARG A 206 -13.68 -6.21 -7.33
CA ARG A 206 -14.72 -7.24 -7.21
C ARG A 206 -15.41 -7.41 -8.57
N ARG A 207 -15.26 -8.58 -9.19
CA ARG A 207 -16.15 -8.97 -10.28
C ARG A 207 -17.53 -9.21 -9.66
N ARG A 208 -18.57 -8.50 -10.13
CA ARG A 208 -19.95 -8.89 -9.84
C ARG A 208 -20.09 -10.33 -10.33
N SER A 209 -20.48 -11.25 -9.45
CA SER A 209 -20.91 -12.58 -9.87
C SER A 209 -21.96 -12.36 -10.95
N GLN A 210 -21.67 -12.77 -12.19
CA GLN A 210 -22.74 -12.94 -13.15
C GLN A 210 -23.63 -14.02 -12.55
N ALA A 211 -24.87 -13.67 -12.22
CA ALA A 211 -25.86 -14.68 -11.92
C ALA A 211 -25.87 -15.64 -13.13
N PRO A 212 -25.85 -16.97 -12.92
CA PRO A 212 -25.97 -17.89 -14.03
C PRO A 212 -27.21 -17.50 -14.83
N ALA A 213 -27.03 -17.23 -16.13
CA ALA A 213 -28.14 -17.18 -17.05
C ALA A 213 -28.81 -18.56 -16.98
N TYR A 214 -30.09 -18.54 -16.62
CA TYR A 214 -30.94 -19.72 -16.45
C TYR A 214 -30.89 -20.64 -17.67
#